data_AF-A0A8B2NN87-F1
#
_entry.id   AF-A0A8B2NN87-F1
#
_cell.length_a   1.000
_cell.length_b   1.000
_cell.length_c   1.000
_cell.angle_alpha   90.00
_cell.angle_beta   90.00
_cell.angle_gamma   90.00
#
_symmetry.space_group_name_H-M   'P 1'
#
loop_
_entity.id
_entity.type
_entity.pdbx_description
1 polymer ?
#
loop_
_entity_poly.entity_id
_entity_poly.type
_entity_poly.pdbx_seq_one_letter_code
_entity_poly.pdbx_strand_id
1 'polypeptide(L)' 'MMPIIQLVVAVCLNTNPSVCSEERFSFLEQTTPQSCTMRAMPYLAQWAGEHPQYKIKSWKCSYPKADEQDA' A
#
# COMPACT_ATOMS: atom_id res chain seq x y z
N MET A 1 -2.09 -20.00 -11.87
CA MET A 1 -1.68 -18.58 -11.94
C MET A 1 -1.52 -18.09 -10.51
N MET A 2 -0.34 -17.62 -10.12
CA MET A 2 -0.13 -17.09 -8.76
C MET A 2 -0.75 -15.69 -8.68
N PRO A 3 -1.63 -15.40 -7.72
CA PRO A 3 -2.22 -14.08 -7.61
C PRO A 3 -1.16 -13.09 -7.09
N ILE A 4 -0.93 -12.01 -7.85
CA ILE A 4 -0.11 -10.88 -7.40
C ILE A 4 -0.81 -10.26 -6.20
N ILE A 5 -0.10 -9.84 -5.17
CA ILE A 5 -0.70 -9.14 -4.02
C ILE A 5 -0.10 -7.75 -3.93
N GLN A 6 -0.97 -6.76 -3.73
CA GLN A 6 -0.59 -5.36 -3.61
C GLN A 6 -0.94 -4.83 -2.22
N LEU A 7 -0.13 -3.92 -1.74
CA LEU A 7 -0.40 -3.10 -0.57
C LEU A 7 -0.93 -1.76 -1.03
N VAL A 8 -2.19 -1.50 -0.70
CA VAL A 8 -2.84 -0.22 -0.94
C VAL A 8 -2.77 0.59 0.34
N VAL A 9 -2.25 1.81 0.25
CA VAL A 9 -2.01 2.70 1.38
C VAL A 9 -2.70 4.02 1.10
N ALA A 10 -3.66 4.37 1.94
CA ALA A 10 -4.30 5.68 1.90
C ALA A 10 -3.51 6.64 2.79
N VAL A 11 -2.96 7.68 2.19
CA VAL A 11 -2.18 8.71 2.88
C VAL A 11 -2.83 10.07 2.69
N CYS A 12 -2.69 10.96 3.66
CA CYS A 12 -3.10 12.36 3.52
C CYS A 12 -1.95 13.29 3.82
N LEU A 13 -1.96 14.48 3.24
CA LEU A 13 -0.95 15.51 3.52
C LEU A 13 -1.04 15.96 4.99
N ASN A 14 0.11 16.04 5.64
CA ASN A 14 0.22 16.50 7.01
C ASN A 14 -0.12 18.00 7.14
N THR A 15 0.19 18.78 6.11
CA THR A 15 -0.13 20.21 6.03
C THR A 15 -1.58 20.49 5.65
N ASN A 16 -2.23 19.55 4.95
CA ASN A 16 -3.63 19.67 4.55
C ASN A 16 -4.33 18.30 4.58
N PRO A 17 -5.03 17.96 5.69
CA PRO A 17 -5.66 16.66 5.85
C PRO A 17 -6.84 16.40 4.91
N SER A 18 -7.30 17.41 4.14
CA SER A 18 -8.31 17.25 3.10
C SER A 18 -7.74 16.67 1.80
N VAL A 19 -6.42 16.69 1.61
CA VAL A 19 -5.78 16.14 0.41
C VAL A 19 -5.22 14.76 0.74
N CYS A 20 -5.84 13.73 0.16
CA CYS A 20 -5.46 12.34 0.35
C CYS A 20 -5.17 11.66 -0.99
N SER A 21 -4.20 10.76 -0.98
CA SER A 21 -3.74 9.97 -2.12
C SER A 21 -3.70 8.49 -1.75
N GLU A 22 -3.92 7.63 -2.74
CA GLU A 22 -3.71 6.19 -2.58
C GLU A 22 -2.40 5.78 -3.24
N GLU A 23 -1.47 5.27 -2.44
CA GLU A 23 -0.21 4.69 -2.90
C GLU A 23 -0.38 3.17 -3.02
N ARG A 24 0.02 2.59 -4.15
CA ARG A 24 -0.09 1.15 -4.42
C ARG A 24 1.30 0.56 -4.59
N PHE A 25 1.65 -0.34 -3.70
CA PHE A 25 2.92 -1.04 -3.70
C PHE A 25 2.68 -2.49 -4.11
N SER A 26 3.10 -2.83 -5.33
CA SER A 26 3.04 -4.19 -5.84
C SER A 26 4.19 -4.99 -5.24
N PHE A 27 3.90 -5.93 -4.33
CA PHE A 27 4.92 -6.82 -3.82
C PHE A 27 5.16 -7.92 -4.85
N LEU A 28 6.38 -7.96 -5.41
CA LEU A 28 6.80 -8.99 -6.35
C LEU A 28 6.61 -10.38 -5.72
N GLU A 29 5.73 -11.14 -6.39
CA GLU A 29 5.48 -12.59 -6.38
C GLU A 29 5.54 -13.37 -5.05
N GLN A 30 4.58 -14.29 -4.90
CA GLN A 30 4.60 -15.38 -3.89
C GLN A 30 4.35 -14.95 -2.45
N THR A 31 3.24 -14.25 -2.18
CA THR A 31 2.83 -13.98 -0.80
C THR A 31 1.36 -14.25 -0.55
N THR A 32 1.07 -14.93 0.56
CA THR A 32 -0.27 -15.02 1.11
C THR A 32 -0.67 -13.67 1.73
N PRO A 33 -1.97 -13.37 1.91
CA PRO A 33 -2.40 -12.14 2.56
C PRO A 33 -1.79 -11.96 3.96
N GLN A 34 -1.59 -13.06 4.69
CA GLN A 34 -0.91 -13.05 5.99
C GLN A 34 0.55 -12.60 5.87
N SER A 35 1.30 -13.13 4.91
CA SER A 35 2.69 -12.74 4.67
C SER A 35 2.82 -11.29 4.17
N CYS A 36 1.86 -10.79 3.40
CA CYS A 36 1.81 -9.38 2.98
C CYS A 36 1.66 -8.47 4.20
N THR A 37 0.73 -8.75 5.12
CA THR A 37 0.52 -7.93 6.33
C THR A 37 1.77 -7.90 7.21
N MET A 38 2.46 -9.03 7.38
CA MET A 38 3.70 -9.08 8.16
C MET A 38 4.83 -8.24 7.53
N ARG A 39 4.93 -8.22 6.20
CA ARG A 39 5.92 -7.41 5.48
C ARG A 39 5.51 -5.94 5.31
N ALA A 40 4.22 -5.66 5.30
CA ALA A 40 3.67 -4.32 5.13
C ALA A 40 4.03 -3.41 6.30
N MET A 41 3.96 -3.88 7.54
CA MET A 41 4.25 -3.06 8.72
C MET A 41 5.65 -2.40 8.71
N PRO A 42 6.76 -3.13 8.57
CA PRO A 42 8.09 -2.51 8.52
C PRO A 42 8.27 -1.63 7.28
N TYR A 43 7.68 -2.01 6.14
CA TYR A 43 7.73 -1.22 4.91
C TYR A 43 7.03 0.13 5.07
N LEU A 44 5.81 0.13 5.62
CA LEU A 44 5.04 1.34 5.91
C LEU A 44 5.74 2.25 6.91
N ALA A 45 6.42 1.68 7.91
CA ALA A 45 7.19 2.43 8.88
C ALA A 45 8.38 3.16 8.23
N GLN A 46 9.11 2.46 7.35
CA GLN A 46 10.21 3.07 6.57
C GLN A 46 9.67 4.17 5.65
N TRP A 47 8.64 3.86 4.87
CA TRP A 47 8.04 4.81 3.94
C TRP A 47 7.53 6.07 4.65
N ALA A 48 6.88 5.93 5.82
CA ALA A 48 6.44 7.07 6.62
C ALA A 48 7.61 7.94 7.11
N GLY A 49 8.77 7.33 7.38
CA GLY A 49 10.00 8.05 7.72
C GLY A 49 10.60 8.81 6.53
N GLU A 50 10.54 8.23 5.33
CA GLU A 50 10.99 8.85 4.07
C GLU A 50 10.03 9.95 3.59
N HIS A 51 8.76 9.87 3.97
CA HIS A 51 7.67 10.74 3.52
C HIS A 51 6.98 11.47 4.69
N PRO A 52 7.70 12.33 5.46
CA PRO A 52 7.16 12.98 6.65
C PRO A 52 6.01 13.96 6.37
N GLN A 53 5.89 14.41 5.11
CA GLN A 53 4.79 15.27 4.65
C GLN A 53 3.47 14.51 4.50
N TYR A 54 3.49 13.18 4.49
CA TYR A 54 2.31 12.34 4.37
C TYR A 54 2.04 11.58 5.67
N LYS A 55 0.77 11.44 6.01
CA LYS A 55 0.27 10.67 7.15
C LYS A 55 -0.50 9.47 6.62
N ILE A 56 -0.08 8.27 7.01
CA ILE A 56 -0.82 7.03 6.70
C ILE A 56 -2.13 7.04 7.49
N LYS A 57 -3.27 6.94 6.79
CA LYS A 57 -4.61 6.85 7.39
C LYS A 57 -5.09 5.42 7.49
N SER A 58 -4.88 4.64 6.44
CA SER A 58 -5.25 3.23 6.41
C SER A 58 -4.40 2.50 5.37
N TRP A 59 -4.31 1.18 5.52
CA TRP A 59 -3.61 0.33 4.58
C TRP A 59 -4.25 -1.05 4.55
N LYS A 60 -4.14 -1.72 3.41
CA LYS A 60 -4.64 -3.09 3.24
C LYS A 60 -3.85 -3.85 2.19
N CYS A 61 -3.64 -5.13 2.44
CA CYS A 61 -3.21 -6.06 1.42
C CYS A 61 -4.44 -6.53 0.63
N SER A 62 -4.42 -6.32 -0.68
CA SER A 62 -5.49 -6.75 -1.59
C SER A 62 -4.87 -7.48 -2.77
N TYR A 63 -5.62 -8.40 -3.36
CA TYR A 63 -5.32 -8.86 -4.70
C TYR A 63 -5.72 -7.74 -5.69
N PRO A 64 -4.96 -7.51 -6.78
CA PRO A 64 -5.38 -6.65 -7.86
C PRO A 64 -6.70 -7.21 -8.38
N LYS A 65 -7.71 -6.36 -8.48
CA LYS A 65 -8.94 -6.74 -9.16
C LYS A 65 -8.62 -6.82 -10.65
N ALA A 66 -9.22 -7.79 -11.34
CA ALA A 66 -8.98 -8.05 -12.76
C ALA A 66 -9.29 -6.87 -13.71
N ASP A 67 -9.86 -5.76 -13.22
CA ASP A 67 -10.08 -4.52 -13.99
C ASP A 67 -8.85 -3.58 -14.05
N GLU A 68 -7.78 -3.88 -13.31
CA GLU A 68 -6.56 -3.04 -13.26
C GLU A 68 -5.39 -3.74 -13.98
N GLN A 69 -5.72 -4.52 -15.02
CA GLN A 69 -4.78 -5.19 -15.93
C GLN A 69 -4.88 -4.68 -17.39
N ASP A 70 -5.74 -3.68 -17.64
CA ASP A 70 -5.90 -3.00 -18.93
C ASP A 70 -5.80 -1.47 -18.73
N ALA A 71 -4.56 -0.96 -18.70
CA ALA A 71 -4.23 0.43 -18.99
C ALA A 71 -2.77 0.54 -19.44
#